data_AF-A0A0X3VNA9-F1
#
_entry.id   AF-A0A0X3VNA9-F1
#
_cell.length_a   1.000
_cell.length_b   1.000
_cell.length_c   1.000
_cell.angle_alpha   90.00
_cell.angle_beta   90.00
_cell.angle_gamma   90.00
#
_symmetry.space_group_name_H-M   'P 1'
#
loop_
_entity.id
_entity.type
_entity.pdbx_description
1 polymer ?
#
loop_
_entity_poly.entity_id
_entity_poly.type
_entity_poly.pdbx_seq_one_letter_code
_entity_poly.pdbx_strand_id
1 'polypeptide(L)'
;MPHVPDRVWSEREWERIQQGYHAQDMDEKWNAFVEGDVLFLHRSWTGRGVYEASFAPIAGGGRKIVSAVVEADTRHYRSPGDEHDQLMLELVISAIVLGEPATELRAALRDLTARLSGKNDAPAGALEHSVVGLRSASPRQASDTDPNSDRTA
;
A
#
# COMPACT_ATOMS: atom_id res chain seq x y z
N MET A 1 7.90 -17.33 10.60
CA MET A 1 6.64 -17.17 9.84
C MET A 1 6.42 -15.69 9.79
N PRO A 2 6.20 -15.08 8.62
CA PRO A 2 6.05 -13.63 8.54
C PRO A 2 4.91 -13.19 9.45
N HIS A 3 5.18 -12.15 10.24
CA HIS A 3 4.16 -11.57 11.10
C HIS A 3 3.12 -10.86 10.23
N VAL A 4 1.84 -11.07 10.54
CA VAL A 4 0.73 -10.43 9.82
C VAL A 4 0.25 -9.21 10.60
N PRO A 5 -0.24 -8.16 9.92
CA PRO A 5 -0.87 -7.03 10.57
C PRO A 5 -2.07 -7.44 11.43
N ASP A 6 -2.23 -6.83 12.59
CA ASP A 6 -3.40 -7.02 13.46
C ASP A 6 -4.60 -6.15 13.03
N ARG A 7 -4.43 -5.30 12.01
CA ARG A 7 -5.50 -4.42 11.50
C ARG A 7 -6.70 -5.25 11.02
N VAL A 8 -7.88 -4.76 11.37
CA VAL A 8 -9.15 -5.23 10.83
C VAL A 8 -9.60 -4.22 9.78
N TRP A 9 -9.86 -4.70 8.57
CA TRP A 9 -10.47 -3.93 7.50
C TRP A 9 -11.98 -4.16 7.51
N SER A 10 -12.75 -3.07 7.52
CA SER A 10 -14.20 -3.14 7.34
C SER A 10 -14.57 -3.75 6.00
N GLU A 11 -15.82 -4.21 5.87
CA GLU A 11 -16.31 -4.76 4.59
C GLU A 11 -16.15 -3.76 3.43
N ARG A 12 -16.34 -2.46 3.69
CA ARG A 12 -16.16 -1.40 2.68
C ARG A 12 -14.71 -1.22 2.27
N GLU A 13 -13.77 -1.37 3.20
CA GLU A 13 -12.34 -1.37 2.87
C GLU A 13 -11.98 -2.62 2.10
N TRP A 14 -12.51 -3.79 2.49
CA TRP A 14 -12.32 -5.03 1.75
C TRP A 14 -12.86 -4.95 0.32
N GLU A 15 -14.06 -4.43 0.11
CA GLU A 15 -14.63 -4.19 -1.23
C GLU A 15 -13.71 -3.32 -2.10
N ARG A 16 -13.05 -2.32 -1.52
CA ARG A 16 -12.05 -1.50 -2.23
C ARG A 16 -10.76 -2.28 -2.50
N ILE A 17 -10.29 -3.07 -1.54
CA ILE A 17 -9.13 -3.95 -1.72
C ILE A 17 -9.38 -4.94 -2.86
N GLN A 18 -10.58 -5.48 -2.97
CA GLN A 18 -10.99 -6.38 -4.06
C GLN A 18 -10.98 -5.73 -5.44
N GLN A 19 -11.17 -4.41 -5.53
CA GLN A 19 -11.01 -3.68 -6.80
C GLN A 19 -9.54 -3.58 -7.23
N GLY A 20 -8.61 -3.84 -6.31
CA GLY A 20 -7.17 -3.79 -6.57
C GLY A 20 -6.67 -2.37 -6.78
N TYR A 21 -5.44 -2.29 -7.27
CA TYR A 21 -4.79 -1.04 -7.64
C TYR A 21 -3.83 -1.29 -8.80
N HIS A 22 -3.89 -0.47 -9.83
CA HIS A 22 -2.97 -0.54 -10.95
C HIS A 22 -2.13 0.74 -11.00
N ALA A 23 -0.82 0.60 -10.98
CA ALA A 23 0.12 1.70 -11.09
C ALA A 23 -0.07 2.44 -12.43
N GLN A 24 -0.14 3.76 -12.40
CA GLN A 24 -0.35 4.62 -13.57
C GLN A 24 0.95 5.22 -14.13
N ASP A 25 1.98 5.35 -13.30
CA ASP A 25 3.27 5.91 -13.69
C ASP A 25 4.44 5.24 -12.93
N MET A 26 5.65 5.75 -13.14
CA MET A 26 6.88 5.20 -12.56
C MET A 26 7.06 5.48 -11.07
N ASP A 27 6.37 6.48 -10.52
CA ASP A 27 6.40 6.80 -9.09
C ASP A 27 5.45 5.89 -8.30
N GLU A 28 4.47 5.28 -8.97
CA GLU A 28 3.59 4.25 -8.42
C GLU A 28 4.23 2.87 -8.47
N LYS A 29 4.59 2.34 -7.31
CA LYS A 29 5.50 1.18 -7.21
C LYS A 29 4.81 -0.16 -7.09
N TRP A 30 3.50 -0.15 -6.93
CA TRP A 30 2.73 -1.33 -6.57
C TRP A 30 1.56 -1.53 -7.50
N ASN A 31 1.40 -2.78 -7.94
CA ASN A 31 0.15 -3.30 -8.46
C ASN A 31 -0.45 -4.22 -7.39
N ALA A 32 -1.76 -4.15 -7.23
CA ALA A 32 -2.54 -4.95 -6.30
C ALA A 32 -3.71 -5.59 -7.04
N PHE A 33 -3.90 -6.90 -6.85
CA PHE A 33 -5.06 -7.62 -7.37
C PHE A 33 -5.47 -8.72 -6.40
N VAL A 34 -6.74 -9.11 -6.45
CA VAL A 34 -7.31 -10.11 -5.54
C VAL A 34 -7.83 -11.30 -6.32
N GLU A 35 -7.47 -12.50 -5.87
CA GLU A 35 -8.09 -13.75 -6.31
C GLU A 35 -8.72 -14.46 -5.10
N GLY A 36 -10.05 -14.60 -5.11
CA GLY A 36 -10.78 -15.12 -3.95
C GLY A 36 -10.59 -14.22 -2.72
N ASP A 37 -9.95 -14.77 -1.70
CA ASP A 37 -9.64 -14.07 -0.43
C ASP A 37 -8.14 -13.75 -0.29
N VAL A 38 -7.36 -13.83 -1.37
CA VAL A 38 -5.92 -13.56 -1.37
C VAL A 38 -5.61 -12.29 -2.16
N LEU A 39 -4.93 -11.35 -1.50
CA LEU A 39 -4.39 -10.14 -2.10
C LEU A 39 -2.94 -10.38 -2.54
N PHE A 40 -2.65 -10.09 -3.80
CA PHE A 40 -1.30 -10.12 -4.37
C PHE A 40 -0.77 -8.71 -4.54
N LEU A 41 0.43 -8.45 -4.04
CA LEU A 41 1.13 -7.17 -4.19
C LEU A 41 2.42 -7.35 -4.99
N HIS A 42 2.46 -6.72 -6.15
CA HIS A 42 3.55 -6.84 -7.11
C HIS A 42 4.25 -5.50 -7.30
N ARG A 43 5.55 -5.51 -7.57
CA ARG A 43 6.25 -4.29 -8.01
C ARG A 43 5.82 -3.93 -9.43
N SER A 44 5.43 -2.68 -9.64
CA SER A 44 4.83 -2.22 -10.91
C SER A 44 5.76 -2.37 -12.12
N TRP A 45 7.05 -2.09 -11.97
CA TRP A 45 8.01 -2.06 -13.08
C TRP A 45 8.68 -3.40 -13.40
N THR A 46 8.66 -4.38 -12.48
CA THR A 46 9.18 -5.73 -12.73
C THR A 46 8.09 -6.78 -12.84
N GLY A 47 6.86 -6.47 -12.40
CA GLY A 47 5.77 -7.43 -12.27
C GLY A 47 5.99 -8.51 -11.21
N ARG A 48 7.08 -8.43 -10.42
CA ARG A 48 7.42 -9.47 -9.42
C ARG A 48 6.52 -9.35 -8.19
N GLY A 49 5.93 -10.47 -7.78
CA GLY A 49 5.19 -10.59 -6.53
C GLY A 49 6.14 -10.42 -5.35
N VAL A 50 5.72 -9.61 -4.38
CA VAL A 50 6.45 -9.41 -3.12
C VAL A 50 5.66 -9.99 -1.96
N TYR A 51 4.34 -9.77 -1.95
CA TYR A 51 3.47 -10.24 -0.88
C TYR A 51 2.25 -10.95 -1.44
N GLU A 52 1.85 -12.01 -0.74
CA GLU A 52 0.55 -12.64 -0.86
C GLU A 52 -0.09 -12.62 0.53
N ALA A 53 -1.26 -12.02 0.68
CA ALA A 53 -1.94 -11.86 1.97
C ALA A 53 -3.32 -12.51 1.91
N SER A 54 -3.54 -13.55 2.71
CA SER A 54 -4.82 -14.24 2.81
C SER A 54 -5.69 -13.57 3.88
N PHE A 55 -6.91 -13.21 3.49
CA PHE A 55 -7.89 -12.60 4.38
C PHE A 55 -8.91 -13.63 4.87
N ALA A 56 -9.42 -13.41 6.08
CA ALA A 56 -10.57 -14.14 6.59
C ALA A 56 -11.56 -13.19 7.26
N PRO A 57 -12.87 -13.45 7.16
CA PRO A 57 -13.87 -12.70 7.90
C PRO A 57 -13.71 -12.92 9.40
N ILE A 58 -14.06 -11.90 10.18
CA ILE A 58 -14.07 -11.98 11.65
C ILE A 58 -15.50 -11.89 12.20
N ALA A 59 -15.72 -12.49 13.37
CA ALA A 59 -16.96 -12.31 14.10
C ALA A 59 -17.12 -10.82 14.48
N GLY A 60 -18.27 -10.22 14.12
CA GLY A 60 -18.52 -8.79 14.28
C GLY A 60 -18.35 -7.97 12.98
N GLY A 61 -17.92 -8.60 11.89
CA GLY A 61 -17.84 -7.99 10.55
C GLY A 61 -16.44 -7.47 10.22
N GLY A 62 -16.17 -7.35 8.93
CA GLY A 62 -14.84 -7.03 8.42
C GLY A 62 -13.95 -8.27 8.32
N ARG A 63 -12.72 -8.03 7.91
CA ARG A 63 -11.72 -9.05 7.59
C ARG A 63 -10.36 -8.69 8.14
N LYS A 64 -9.55 -9.70 8.40
CA LYS A 64 -8.14 -9.56 8.79
C LYS A 64 -7.26 -10.45 7.95
N ILE A 65 -5.97 -10.13 7.89
CA ILE A 65 -4.97 -11.03 7.31
C ILE A 65 -4.74 -12.17 8.31
N VAL A 66 -4.85 -13.41 7.85
CA VAL A 66 -4.61 -14.63 8.65
C VAL A 66 -3.30 -15.31 8.30
N SER A 67 -2.77 -15.04 7.11
CA SER A 67 -1.46 -15.50 6.67
C SER A 67 -0.90 -14.57 5.61
N ALA A 68 0.42 -14.40 5.61
CA ALA A 68 1.14 -13.73 4.55
C ALA A 68 2.28 -14.62 4.04
N VAL A 69 2.58 -14.52 2.76
CA VAL A 69 3.78 -15.07 2.13
C VAL A 69 4.58 -13.89 1.59
N VAL A 70 5.90 -13.92 1.80
CA VAL A 70 6.83 -12.90 1.32
C VAL A 70 7.80 -13.57 0.36
N GLU A 71 8.14 -12.89 -0.75
CA GLU A 71 9.19 -13.33 -1.67
C GLU A 71 10.51 -13.56 -0.91
N ALA A 72 11.03 -14.78 -1.01
CA ALA A 72 12.19 -15.26 -0.27
C ALA A 72 13.51 -15.14 -1.05
N ASP A 73 13.45 -14.99 -2.38
CA ASP A 73 14.65 -14.76 -3.19
C ASP A 73 15.16 -13.34 -2.97
N THR A 74 16.27 -13.23 -2.24
CA THR A 74 16.93 -11.94 -1.92
C THR A 74 17.41 -11.18 -3.15
N ARG A 75 17.51 -11.81 -4.32
CA ARG A 75 17.77 -11.14 -5.61
C ARG A 75 16.54 -10.42 -6.14
N HIS A 76 15.36 -10.81 -5.69
CA HIS A 76 14.07 -10.26 -6.12
C HIS A 76 13.51 -9.29 -5.07
N TYR A 77 13.63 -9.65 -3.79
CA TYR A 77 13.24 -8.81 -2.67
C TYR A 77 14.16 -9.03 -1.48
N ARG A 78 14.89 -7.99 -1.07
CA ARG A 78 15.75 -8.06 0.11
C ARG A 78 14.97 -7.57 1.33
N SER A 79 14.19 -8.48 1.92
CA SER A 79 13.51 -8.23 3.19
C SER A 79 14.54 -7.86 4.28
N PRO A 80 14.35 -6.72 4.98
CA PRO A 80 15.10 -6.38 6.17
C PRO A 80 14.71 -7.20 7.41
N GLY A 81 13.60 -7.94 7.36
CA GLY A 81 13.09 -8.80 8.44
C GLY A 81 11.56 -8.71 8.60
N ASP A 82 11.01 -9.63 9.39
CA ASP A 82 9.55 -9.83 9.50
C ASP A 82 8.80 -8.57 10.00
N GLU A 83 9.37 -7.78 10.91
CA GLU A 83 8.77 -6.51 11.41
C GLU A 83 8.60 -5.49 10.27
N HIS A 84 9.59 -5.42 9.37
CA HIS A 84 9.54 -4.53 8.22
C HIS A 84 8.49 -4.99 7.22
N ASP A 85 8.44 -6.30 6.94
CA ASP A 85 7.51 -6.85 5.96
C ASP A 85 6.05 -6.74 6.41
N GLN A 86 5.79 -6.99 7.70
CA GLN A 86 4.47 -6.77 8.30
C GLN A 86 4.03 -5.31 8.10
N LEU A 87 4.91 -4.37 8.44
CA LEU A 87 4.61 -2.94 8.36
C LEU A 87 4.44 -2.46 6.92
N MET A 88 5.29 -2.94 6.01
CA MET A 88 5.19 -2.63 4.58
C MET A 88 3.91 -3.18 3.97
N LEU A 89 3.50 -4.39 4.33
CA LEU A 89 2.26 -4.98 3.87
C LEU A 89 1.05 -4.12 4.28
N GLU A 90 0.96 -3.75 5.56
CA GLU A 90 -0.13 -2.89 6.04
C GLU A 90 -0.10 -1.50 5.39
N LEU A 91 1.10 -0.92 5.24
CA LEU A 91 1.28 0.40 4.65
C LEU A 91 0.89 0.44 3.18
N VAL A 92 1.24 -0.57 2.37
CA VAL A 92 0.86 -0.62 0.95
C VAL A 92 -0.66 -0.74 0.81
N ILE A 93 -1.30 -1.60 1.61
CA ILE A 93 -2.77 -1.74 1.60
C ILE A 93 -3.42 -0.39 1.97
N SER A 94 -2.97 0.22 3.07
CA SER A 94 -3.56 1.46 3.59
C SER A 94 -3.33 2.64 2.64
N ALA A 95 -2.07 2.89 2.25
CA ALA A 95 -1.71 4.10 1.54
C ALA A 95 -1.94 4.01 0.02
N ILE A 96 -1.70 2.85 -0.58
CA ILE A 96 -1.76 2.71 -2.05
C ILE A 96 -3.11 2.19 -2.48
N VAL A 97 -3.57 1.08 -1.90
CA VAL A 97 -4.83 0.46 -2.29
C VAL A 97 -6.01 1.31 -1.81
N LEU A 98 -6.06 1.62 -0.51
CA LEU A 98 -7.15 2.38 0.10
C LEU A 98 -7.01 3.89 -0.06
N GLY A 99 -5.80 4.41 -0.28
CA GLY A 99 -5.56 5.84 -0.46
C GLY A 99 -5.49 6.64 0.82
N GLU A 100 -5.24 5.98 1.95
CA GLU A 100 -5.18 6.61 3.25
C GLU A 100 -3.85 7.35 3.46
N PRO A 101 -3.83 8.39 4.29
CA PRO A 101 -2.60 9.08 4.65
C PRO A 101 -1.64 8.21 5.49
N ALA A 102 -2.13 7.16 6.16
CA ALA A 102 -1.32 6.15 6.86
C ALA A 102 -0.14 6.74 7.67
N THR A 103 -0.34 7.89 8.32
CA THR A 103 0.75 8.72 8.88
C THR A 103 1.57 7.97 9.93
N GLU A 104 0.89 7.20 10.79
CA GLU A 104 1.53 6.39 11.83
C GLU A 104 2.35 5.23 11.25
N LEU A 105 1.84 4.56 10.22
CA LEU A 105 2.56 3.48 9.54
C LEU A 105 3.81 4.00 8.83
N ARG A 106 3.70 5.19 8.19
CA ARG A 106 4.86 5.87 7.60
C ARG A 106 5.88 6.24 8.68
N ALA A 107 5.44 6.77 9.82
CA ALA A 107 6.31 7.08 10.95
C ALA A 107 7.04 5.85 11.49
N ALA A 108 6.30 4.77 11.74
CA ALA A 108 6.88 3.51 12.19
C ALA A 108 7.93 2.96 11.19
N LEU A 109 7.70 3.10 9.88
CA LEU A 109 8.62 2.60 8.86
C LEU A 109 9.93 3.40 8.86
N ARG A 110 9.85 4.72 9.05
CA ARG A 110 11.03 5.56 9.21
C ARG A 110 11.82 5.15 10.43
N ASP A 111 11.16 5.03 11.58
CA ASP A 111 11.82 4.68 12.84
C ASP A 111 12.48 3.30 12.76
N LEU A 112 11.80 2.32 12.15
CA LEU A 112 12.36 1.00 11.88
C LEU A 112 13.57 1.08 10.93
N THR A 113 13.49 1.84 9.85
CA THR A 113 14.61 1.94 8.90
C THR A 113 15.82 2.66 9.51
N ALA A 114 15.60 3.68 10.34
CA ALA A 114 16.65 4.36 11.08
C ALA A 114 17.35 3.42 12.07
N ARG A 115 16.58 2.60 12.80
CA ARG A 115 17.11 1.53 13.67
C ARG A 115 17.97 0.53 12.89
N LEU A 116 17.50 0.07 11.73
CA LEU A 116 18.19 -0.95 10.92
C LEU A 116 19.45 -0.43 10.22
N SER A 117 19.48 0.85 9.81
CA SER A 117 20.59 1.43 9.05
C SER A 117 21.77 1.88 9.91
N GLY A 118 21.58 2.01 11.24
CA GLY A 118 22.59 2.53 12.16
C GLY A 118 23.06 3.96 11.86
N LYS A 119 22.40 4.68 10.94
CA LYS A 119 22.69 6.05 10.47
C LYS A 119 21.38 6.79 10.21
N ASN A 120 21.35 8.06 10.60
CA ASN A 120 20.14 8.90 10.68
C ASN A 120 20.05 9.98 9.57
N ASP A 121 20.79 9.85 8.46
CA ASP A 121 21.14 11.01 7.62
C ASP A 121 20.51 11.05 6.21
N ALA A 122 19.47 10.26 5.91
CA ALA A 122 18.70 10.45 4.67
C ALA A 122 17.43 11.27 4.94
N PRO A 123 17.11 12.30 4.14
CA PRO A 123 15.87 13.05 4.32
C PRO A 123 14.66 12.12 4.13
N ALA A 124 13.86 11.99 5.19
CA ALA A 124 12.79 11.02 5.37
C ALA A 124 11.84 10.83 4.17
N GLY A 125 11.48 11.92 3.49
CA GLY A 125 10.57 11.86 2.33
C GLY A 125 11.16 11.07 1.15
N ALA A 126 12.46 11.20 0.88
CA ALA A 126 13.10 10.53 -0.27
C ALA A 126 13.13 9.00 -0.12
N LEU A 127 13.27 8.51 1.12
CA LEU A 127 13.26 7.08 1.42
C LEU A 127 11.85 6.50 1.25
N GLU A 128 10.83 7.17 1.79
CA GLU A 128 9.44 6.71 1.65
C GLU A 128 8.98 6.70 0.20
N HIS A 129 9.27 7.78 -0.56
CA HIS A 129 9.01 7.82 -1.99
C HIS A 129 9.75 6.70 -2.73
N SER A 130 10.98 6.39 -2.34
CA SER A 130 11.80 5.34 -2.96
C SER A 130 11.29 3.91 -2.68
N VAL A 131 10.77 3.67 -1.48
CA VAL A 131 10.41 2.33 -0.99
C VAL A 131 8.94 2.01 -1.23
N VAL A 132 8.05 2.91 -0.83
CA VAL A 132 6.59 2.72 -0.85
C VAL A 132 5.99 3.19 -2.16
N GLY A 133 6.50 4.30 -2.72
CA GLY A 133 5.92 4.92 -3.92
C GLY A 133 4.82 5.92 -3.61
N LEU A 134 4.35 6.60 -4.65
CA LEU A 134 3.20 7.49 -4.60
C LEU A 134 1.92 6.75 -5.03
N ARG A 135 0.79 7.35 -4.69
CA ARG A 135 -0.52 7.04 -5.27
C ARG A 135 -1.00 8.30 -5.96
N SER A 136 -1.25 8.26 -7.26
CA SER A 136 -1.93 9.37 -7.92
C SER A 136 -3.36 9.44 -7.42
N ALA A 137 -3.83 10.64 -7.11
CA ALA A 137 -5.26 10.86 -7.04
C ALA A 137 -5.82 10.55 -8.43
N SER A 138 -6.77 9.61 -8.52
CA SER A 138 -7.45 9.33 -9.78
C SER A 138 -7.99 10.65 -10.34
N PRO A 139 -7.73 11.01 -11.62
CA PRO A 139 -8.27 12.22 -12.22
C PRO A 139 -9.76 11.99 -12.51
N ARG A 140 -10.59 11.99 -11.46
CA ARG A 140 -12.04 12.12 -11.57
C ARG A 140 -12.54 13.09 -10.50
N GLN A 141 -12.33 14.35 -10.82
CA GLN A 141 -13.34 15.42 -10.81
C GLN A 141 -12.69 16.67 -11.38
N ALA A 142 -12.66 16.77 -12.72
CA ALA A 142 -12.71 18.08 -13.34
C ALA A 142 -14.12 18.60 -13.05
N SER A 143 -14.19 19.57 -12.16
CA SER A 143 -15.38 20.32 -11.81
C SER A 143 -16.00 20.88 -13.09
N ASP A 144 -17.20 20.40 -13.42
CA ASP A 144 -18.18 21.19 -14.16
C ASP A 144 -18.50 22.41 -13.29
N THR A 145 -17.77 23.50 -13.49
CA THR A 145 -18.19 24.83 -13.10
C THR A 145 -17.61 25.79 -14.11
N ASP A 146 -18.35 25.99 -15.20
CA ASP A 146 -18.23 27.17 -16.04
C ASP A 146 -19.31 28.16 -15.56
N PRO A 147 -18.98 29.17 -14.74
CA PRO A 147 -19.91 30.25 -14.44
C PRO A 147 -19.56 31.43 -15.35
N ASN A 148 -19.73 31.27 -16.66
CA ASN A 148 -19.68 32.42 -17.57
C ASN A 148 -20.55 32.21 -18.81
N SER A 149 -21.85 32.06 -18.58
CA SER A 149 -22.86 32.33 -19.59
C SER A 149 -23.86 33.32 -19.02
N ASP A 150 -23.39 34.55 -18.73
CA ASP A 150 -24.27 35.72 -18.68
C ASP A 150 -23.48 37.02 -18.75
N ARG A 151 -23.13 37.45 -19.97
CA ARG A 151 -22.93 38.86 -20.32
C ARG A 151 -22.83 39.04 -21.83
N THR A 152 -23.96 39.27 -22.47
CA THR A 152 -24.16 40.38 -23.41
C THR A 152 -25.63 40.40 -23.84
N ALA A 153 -26.37 41.33 -23.23
CA ALA A 153 -27.50 42.00 -23.86
C ALA A 153 -27.00 43.36 -24.36
#